data_AF-A0A5E4NG07-F1
#
_entry.id   AF-A0A5E4NG07-F1
#
_cell.length_a   1.000
_cell.length_b   1.000
_cell.length_c   1.000
_cell.angle_alpha   90.00
_cell.angle_beta   90.00
_cell.angle_gamma   90.00
#
_symmetry.space_group_name_H-M   'P 1'
#
loop_
_entity.id
_entity.type
_entity.pdbx_description
1 polymer ?
#
loop_
_entity_poly.entity_id
_entity_poly.type
_entity_poly.pdbx_seq_one_letter_code
_entity_poly.pdbx_strand_id
1 'polypeptide(L)'
;MPSTTTLGVCYLIVAVAAAVLWHSAESYHVDKYSLLMPNVRPKKMDLYLCTPIRIDPNKSYFIVTFEPKAYGHTSHHMLLYGCSEPGSSEPVWNCGEMDSSSNDQNSYMHSNPCKSGSNILYAWALDAPTLKLPNGVGFKVGLGTQIKYLVLQVHYHRMFKEGETDNSGIFLHYTEKQLEKQAGVYLLATDGIIPPNSFENLETSCPLLETGKVIHPFAYRVHTHELGKVVAGYRVKTSSNGVQKWDLLGKRDPLTPQMFYPIEKNLTVKNGDLLAARCTMESRRDTITRIGPTSNDEMCNFYVMYWVEGTEPLEQQLCVSEGSPRYYWENDPLLNNIPDEEASIL
;
A
#
# COMPACT_ATOMS: atom_id res chain seq x y z
N MET A 1 -46.58 -7.30 76.24
CA MET A 1 -45.39 -8.13 75.93
C MET A 1 -45.53 -8.62 74.50
N PRO A 2 -44.55 -8.36 73.62
CA PRO A 2 -44.68 -8.50 72.17
C PRO A 2 -44.16 -9.85 71.66
N SER A 3 -44.49 -10.19 70.41
CA SER A 3 -43.74 -10.99 69.41
C SER A 3 -44.71 -11.90 68.63
N THR A 4 -44.68 -12.05 67.30
CA THR A 4 -43.94 -11.41 66.20
C THR A 4 -44.67 -11.86 64.94
N THR A 5 -45.10 -10.94 64.10
CA THR A 5 -45.54 -11.18 62.73
C THR A 5 -44.32 -11.41 61.84
N THR A 6 -44.27 -12.53 61.14
CA THR A 6 -43.26 -12.79 60.09
C THR A 6 -43.92 -12.65 58.72
N LEU A 7 -43.62 -11.53 58.04
CA LEU A 7 -43.89 -11.36 56.61
C LEU A 7 -42.88 -12.18 55.81
N GLY A 8 -43.35 -13.17 55.05
CA GLY A 8 -42.57 -13.84 54.03
C GLY A 8 -42.49 -12.95 52.78
N VAL A 9 -41.32 -12.36 52.53
CA VAL A 9 -41.02 -11.63 51.29
C VAL A 9 -40.69 -12.67 50.21
N CYS A 10 -41.58 -12.84 49.25
CA CYS A 10 -41.38 -13.68 48.07
C CYS A 10 -40.58 -12.88 47.04
N TYR A 11 -39.26 -13.10 46.98
CA TYR A 11 -38.41 -12.53 45.93
C TYR A 11 -38.64 -13.30 44.62
N LEU A 12 -39.37 -12.69 43.68
CA LEU A 12 -39.40 -13.13 42.29
C LEU A 12 -38.03 -12.84 41.66
N ILE A 13 -37.19 -13.86 41.53
CA ILE A 13 -35.94 -13.78 40.76
C ILE A 13 -36.32 -13.87 39.28
N VAL A 14 -36.36 -12.73 38.60
CA VAL A 14 -36.46 -12.67 37.14
C VAL A 14 -35.06 -12.98 36.59
N ALA A 15 -34.86 -14.21 36.13
CA ALA A 15 -33.65 -14.60 35.42
C ALA A 15 -33.68 -13.98 34.01
N VAL A 16 -33.03 -12.83 33.83
CA VAL A 16 -32.76 -12.24 32.52
C VAL A 16 -31.64 -13.06 31.88
N ALA A 17 -32.00 -13.95 30.95
CA ALA A 17 -31.03 -14.63 30.11
C ALA A 17 -30.41 -13.61 29.15
N ALA A 18 -29.24 -13.08 29.51
CA ALA A 18 -28.41 -12.32 28.59
C ALA A 18 -27.87 -13.30 27.53
N ALA A 19 -28.50 -13.32 26.35
CA ALA A 19 -27.94 -13.97 25.18
C ALA A 19 -26.67 -13.18 24.79
N VAL A 20 -25.52 -13.63 25.29
CA VAL A 20 -24.23 -13.16 24.81
C VAL A 20 -24.11 -13.67 23.37
N LEU A 21 -24.34 -12.77 22.41
CA LEU A 21 -24.03 -13.03 21.01
C LEU A 21 -22.51 -13.21 20.92
N TRP A 22 -22.06 -14.46 20.99
CA TRP A 22 -20.71 -14.84 20.64
C TRP A 22 -20.56 -14.51 19.16
N HIS A 23 -19.89 -13.40 18.84
CA HIS A 23 -19.29 -13.25 17.51
C HIS A 23 -18.27 -14.36 17.40
N SER A 24 -18.68 -15.48 16.81
CA SER A 24 -17.76 -16.53 16.39
C SER A 24 -16.80 -15.89 15.39
N ALA A 25 -15.60 -15.55 15.85
CA ALA A 25 -14.47 -15.34 14.97
C ALA A 25 -14.34 -16.64 14.19
N GLU A 26 -14.73 -16.64 12.91
CA GLU A 26 -14.51 -17.78 12.04
C GLU A 26 -13.01 -18.06 12.01
N SER A 27 -12.57 -19.06 12.78
CA SER A 27 -11.21 -19.55 12.74
C SER A 27 -11.09 -20.37 11.46
N TYR A 28 -10.39 -19.82 10.47
CA TYR A 28 -9.97 -20.56 9.28
C TYR A 28 -8.50 -20.93 9.39
N HIS A 29 -8.11 -21.99 8.69
CA HIS A 29 -6.72 -22.43 8.64
C HIS A 29 -5.85 -21.37 7.96
N VAL A 30 -4.74 -21.01 8.59
CA VAL A 30 -3.75 -20.07 8.06
C VAL A 30 -2.41 -20.79 7.96
N ASP A 31 -1.91 -20.90 6.74
CA ASP A 31 -0.61 -21.45 6.40
C ASP A 31 0.44 -20.34 6.31
N LYS A 32 1.72 -20.71 6.47
CA LYS A 32 2.86 -19.78 6.40
C LYS A 32 3.80 -20.19 5.25
N TYR A 33 4.03 -19.27 4.32
CA TYR A 33 4.99 -19.42 3.22
C TYR A 33 6.20 -18.50 3.40
N SER A 34 7.40 -19.01 3.14
CA SER A 34 8.65 -18.25 3.25
C SER A 34 9.08 -17.73 1.88
N LEU A 35 8.83 -16.44 1.60
CA LEU A 35 9.35 -15.76 0.41
C LEU A 35 10.62 -14.99 0.80
N LEU A 36 11.77 -15.63 0.64
CA LEU A 36 13.07 -15.12 1.09
C LEU A 36 14.05 -15.02 -0.07
N MET A 37 14.99 -14.08 0.01
CA MET A 37 16.12 -14.03 -0.91
C MET A 37 16.94 -15.33 -0.83
N PRO A 38 17.42 -15.88 -1.97
CA PRO A 38 18.13 -17.16 -1.99
C PRO A 38 19.62 -17.01 -1.60
N ASN A 39 19.90 -16.57 -0.37
CA ASN A 39 21.24 -16.35 0.17
C ASN A 39 22.12 -15.47 -0.74
N VAL A 40 21.59 -14.32 -1.14
CA VAL A 40 22.25 -13.39 -2.07
C VAL A 40 23.44 -12.70 -1.42
N ARG A 41 24.39 -12.26 -2.25
CA ARG A 41 25.54 -11.47 -1.83
C ARG A 41 25.61 -10.17 -2.64
N PRO A 42 25.07 -9.05 -2.14
CA PRO A 42 25.22 -7.74 -2.75
C PRO A 42 26.69 -7.34 -2.87
N LYS A 43 27.16 -7.11 -4.10
CA LYS A 43 28.56 -6.69 -4.41
C LYS A 43 28.68 -5.20 -4.73
N LYS A 44 27.56 -4.47 -4.71
CA LYS A 44 27.47 -3.03 -4.95
C LYS A 44 26.70 -2.37 -3.82
N MET A 45 26.98 -1.08 -3.60
CA MET A 45 26.14 -0.23 -2.75
C MET A 45 24.79 -0.02 -3.44
N ASP A 46 23.75 0.24 -2.65
CA ASP A 46 22.40 0.59 -3.12
C ASP A 46 21.87 -0.36 -4.21
N LEU A 47 22.01 -1.66 -3.98
CA LEU A 47 21.60 -2.71 -4.90
C LEU A 47 20.19 -3.19 -4.57
N TYR A 48 19.33 -3.24 -5.59
CA TYR A 48 17.96 -3.71 -5.46
C TYR A 48 17.85 -5.07 -6.13
N LEU A 49 17.62 -6.11 -5.33
CA LEU A 49 17.45 -7.46 -5.86
C LEU A 49 15.99 -7.86 -5.82
N CYS A 50 15.55 -8.56 -6.87
CA CYS A 50 14.22 -9.14 -6.95
C CYS A 50 14.29 -10.66 -7.04
N THR A 51 13.34 -11.35 -6.40
CA THR A 51 13.15 -12.81 -6.54
C THR A 51 11.66 -13.15 -6.68
N PRO A 52 11.26 -14.04 -7.61
CA PRO A 52 9.87 -14.35 -7.88
C PRO A 52 9.43 -15.67 -7.22
N ILE A 53 8.14 -15.79 -6.97
CA ILE A 53 7.47 -17.09 -6.84
C ILE A 53 6.27 -17.16 -7.77
N ARG A 54 6.05 -18.35 -8.34
CA ARG A 54 4.87 -18.64 -9.16
C ARG A 54 3.76 -19.17 -8.27
N ILE A 55 2.56 -18.64 -8.44
CA ILE A 55 1.36 -19.12 -7.74
C ILE A 55 0.73 -20.26 -8.57
N ASP A 56 0.21 -21.29 -7.90
CA ASP A 56 -0.52 -22.37 -8.57
C ASP A 56 -1.71 -21.77 -9.36
N PRO A 57 -1.76 -21.92 -10.70
CA PRO A 57 -2.82 -21.32 -11.51
C PRO A 57 -4.21 -21.92 -11.23
N ASN A 58 -4.29 -23.08 -10.58
CA ASN A 58 -5.54 -23.79 -10.31
C ASN A 58 -6.09 -23.53 -8.89
N LYS A 59 -5.39 -22.74 -8.07
CA LYS A 59 -5.79 -22.45 -6.69
C LYS A 59 -5.87 -20.94 -6.44
N SER A 60 -6.80 -20.57 -5.57
CA SER A 60 -6.91 -19.21 -5.03
C SER A 60 -6.31 -19.19 -3.63
N TYR A 61 -5.46 -18.21 -3.36
CA TYR A 61 -4.90 -17.98 -2.03
C TYR A 61 -5.24 -16.57 -1.58
N PHE A 62 -5.48 -16.40 -0.28
CA PHE A 62 -5.77 -15.11 0.34
C PHE A 62 -4.67 -14.79 1.35
N ILE A 63 -3.84 -13.79 1.05
CA ILE A 63 -2.77 -13.35 1.95
C ILE A 63 -3.37 -12.43 3.01
N VAL A 64 -3.21 -12.78 4.28
CA VAL A 64 -3.86 -12.12 5.43
C VAL A 64 -2.87 -11.46 6.39
N THR A 65 -1.58 -11.82 6.32
CA THR A 65 -0.52 -11.18 7.13
C THR A 65 0.82 -11.20 6.41
N PHE A 66 1.56 -10.11 6.54
CA PHE A 66 2.92 -9.92 6.04
C PHE A 66 3.86 -9.78 7.24
N GLU A 67 4.66 -10.81 7.50
CA GLU A 67 5.63 -10.84 8.59
C GLU A 67 7.04 -10.65 8.00
N PRO A 68 7.67 -9.49 8.22
CA PRO A 68 9.00 -9.23 7.67
C PRO A 68 10.06 -10.08 8.39
N LYS A 69 11.01 -10.58 7.61
CA LYS A 69 12.25 -11.16 8.09
C LYS A 69 13.39 -10.30 7.55
N ALA A 70 13.81 -9.35 8.35
CA ALA A 70 14.91 -8.46 8.03
C ALA A 70 16.00 -8.55 9.10
N TYR A 71 17.24 -8.29 8.71
CA TYR A 71 18.34 -8.08 9.63
C TYR A 71 18.64 -6.57 9.63
N GLY A 72 18.55 -5.92 10.80
CA GLY A 72 18.53 -4.45 10.97
C GLY A 72 19.77 -3.66 10.47
N HIS A 73 20.69 -4.31 9.76
CA HIS A 73 21.91 -3.71 9.20
C HIS A 73 22.20 -4.13 7.74
N THR A 74 21.26 -4.78 7.03
CA THR A 74 21.45 -5.24 5.64
C THR A 74 20.38 -4.75 4.69
N SER A 75 19.11 -4.98 5.00
CA SER A 75 17.97 -4.61 4.16
C SER A 75 17.41 -3.24 4.59
N HIS A 76 17.46 -2.26 3.69
CA HIS A 76 16.98 -0.91 3.95
C HIS A 76 15.45 -0.81 3.83
N HIS A 77 14.88 -1.48 2.82
CA HIS A 77 13.44 -1.67 2.66
C HIS A 77 13.14 -2.92 1.82
N MET A 78 11.90 -3.41 1.90
CA MET A 78 11.40 -4.53 1.10
C MET A 78 10.04 -4.18 0.51
N LEU A 79 9.83 -4.52 -0.76
CA LEU A 79 8.55 -4.34 -1.45
C LEU A 79 8.08 -5.70 -1.96
N LEU A 80 6.77 -5.94 -1.92
CA LEU A 80 6.15 -7.10 -2.53
C LEU A 80 5.22 -6.66 -3.65
N TYR A 81 5.46 -7.19 -4.83
CA TYR A 81 4.64 -6.96 -6.01
C TYR A 81 3.84 -8.22 -6.36
N GLY A 82 2.60 -8.04 -6.78
CA GLY A 82 1.87 -9.02 -7.57
C GLY A 82 2.07 -8.72 -9.05
N CYS A 83 2.49 -9.71 -9.84
CA CYS A 83 2.72 -9.56 -11.28
C CYS A 83 1.91 -10.58 -12.09
N SER A 84 1.57 -10.22 -13.33
CA SER A 84 1.15 -11.18 -14.35
C SER A 84 2.36 -11.94 -14.91
N GLU A 85 3.43 -11.20 -15.19
CA GLU A 85 4.73 -11.74 -15.59
C GLU A 85 5.85 -11.04 -14.78
N PRO A 86 6.79 -11.79 -14.19
CA PRO A 86 7.95 -11.20 -13.52
C PRO A 86 8.85 -10.52 -14.54
N GLY A 87 9.67 -9.56 -14.10
CA GLY A 87 10.61 -8.88 -15.00
C GLY A 87 11.69 -9.79 -15.57
N SER A 88 11.96 -10.92 -14.91
CA SER A 88 12.97 -11.89 -15.31
C SER A 88 12.51 -13.31 -14.97
N SER A 89 13.02 -14.29 -15.73
CA SER A 89 12.94 -15.71 -15.41
C SER A 89 14.06 -16.19 -14.49
N GLU A 90 15.08 -15.36 -14.24
CA GLU A 90 16.18 -15.68 -13.34
C GLU A 90 15.70 -15.79 -11.88
N PRO A 91 16.31 -16.65 -11.05
CA PRO A 91 15.97 -16.75 -9.62
C PRO A 91 16.14 -15.44 -8.86
N VAL A 92 17.13 -14.63 -9.28
CA VAL A 92 17.40 -13.29 -8.76
C VAL A 92 17.87 -12.37 -9.89
N TRP A 93 17.38 -11.14 -9.91
CA TRP A 93 17.86 -10.11 -10.82
C TRP A 93 17.96 -8.75 -10.12
N ASN A 94 18.70 -7.83 -10.74
CA ASN A 94 18.73 -6.44 -10.30
C ASN A 94 17.48 -5.74 -10.83
N CYS A 95 16.70 -5.17 -9.92
CA CYS A 95 15.44 -4.50 -10.25
C CYS A 95 15.36 -3.08 -9.72
N GLY A 96 16.51 -2.46 -9.44
CA GLY A 96 16.58 -1.07 -9.04
C GLY A 96 16.41 -0.17 -10.24
N GLU A 97 15.40 0.68 -10.22
CA GLU A 97 15.06 1.61 -11.31
C GLU A 97 16.21 2.58 -11.68
N MET A 98 17.19 2.72 -10.80
CA MET A 98 18.36 3.59 -10.93
C MET A 98 19.56 2.97 -11.68
N ASP A 99 19.60 1.66 -11.89
CA ASP A 99 20.78 0.99 -12.48
C ASP A 99 20.64 0.77 -13.99
N SER A 100 20.21 1.80 -14.73
CA SER A 100 20.15 1.79 -16.20
C SER A 100 21.54 1.97 -16.86
N SER A 101 22.62 2.10 -16.07
CA SER A 101 23.92 2.54 -16.55
C SER A 101 25.12 1.68 -16.18
N SER A 102 24.99 0.57 -15.43
CA SER A 102 26.17 -0.27 -15.18
C SER A 102 26.36 -1.38 -16.23
N ASN A 103 27.18 -1.06 -17.24
CA ASN A 103 27.92 -2.01 -18.09
C ASN A 103 28.93 -2.85 -17.27
N ASP A 104 28.55 -3.30 -16.08
CA ASP A 104 29.42 -4.06 -15.21
C ASP A 104 29.12 -5.54 -15.42
N GLN A 105 30.02 -6.22 -16.12
CA GLN A 105 29.87 -7.61 -16.62
C GLN A 105 29.70 -8.68 -15.51
N ASN A 106 29.49 -8.30 -14.26
CA ASN A 106 29.32 -9.24 -13.15
C ASN A 106 28.41 -8.66 -12.07
N SER A 107 27.12 -8.99 -12.08
CA SER A 107 26.56 -9.82 -11.00
C SER A 107 25.08 -10.19 -11.18
N TYR A 108 24.24 -9.41 -11.86
CA TYR A 108 22.82 -9.74 -12.07
C TYR A 108 22.28 -9.07 -13.34
N MET A 109 21.37 -9.72 -14.06
CA MET A 109 20.64 -9.08 -15.16
C MET A 109 19.78 -7.95 -14.61
N HIS A 110 19.66 -6.83 -15.33
CA HIS A 110 18.78 -5.73 -14.95
C HIS A 110 17.39 -5.91 -15.58
N SER A 111 16.33 -5.82 -14.78
CA SER A 111 14.93 -5.79 -15.23
C SER A 111 14.01 -5.27 -14.12
N ASN A 112 12.87 -4.67 -14.47
CA ASN A 112 11.87 -4.21 -13.51
C ASN A 112 11.36 -5.37 -12.61
N PRO A 113 10.68 -5.10 -11.47
CA PRO A 113 10.08 -6.17 -10.66
C PRO A 113 9.06 -7.02 -11.44
N CYS A 114 8.19 -6.35 -12.19
CA CYS A 114 7.24 -7.00 -13.09
C CYS A 114 7.49 -6.56 -14.53
N LYS A 115 7.40 -7.49 -15.47
CA LYS A 115 7.31 -7.17 -16.89
C LYS A 115 5.91 -6.67 -17.25
N SER A 116 4.87 -7.21 -16.60
CA SER A 116 3.48 -6.80 -16.79
C SER A 116 2.62 -7.03 -15.55
N GLY A 117 1.54 -6.26 -15.42
CA GLY A 117 0.55 -6.40 -14.34
C GLY A 117 1.08 -6.06 -12.95
N SER A 118 1.96 -5.06 -12.83
CA SER A 118 2.61 -4.67 -11.57
C SER A 118 1.63 -4.05 -10.57
N ASN A 119 1.50 -4.66 -9.40
CA ASN A 119 0.71 -4.15 -8.29
C ASN A 119 1.49 -4.26 -6.98
N ILE A 120 1.73 -3.14 -6.28
CA ILE A 120 2.34 -3.19 -4.94
C ILE A 120 1.31 -3.76 -3.96
N LEU A 121 1.67 -4.82 -3.25
CA LEU A 121 0.84 -5.46 -2.23
C LEU A 121 1.30 -5.13 -0.81
N TYR A 122 2.61 -4.94 -0.61
CA TYR A 122 3.20 -4.69 0.70
C TYR A 122 4.51 -3.90 0.58
N ALA A 123 4.81 -3.13 1.62
CA ALA A 123 6.04 -2.37 1.76
C ALA A 123 6.49 -2.37 3.23
N TRP A 124 7.78 -2.63 3.44
CA TRP A 124 8.45 -2.64 4.74
C TRP A 124 9.65 -1.71 4.71
N ALA A 125 9.89 -0.98 5.80
CA ALA A 125 11.08 -0.16 6.00
C ALA A 125 11.44 -0.11 7.49
N LEU A 126 12.74 0.02 7.81
CA LEU A 126 13.27 0.36 9.16
C LEU A 126 12.56 -0.37 10.32
N ASP A 127 12.59 -1.70 10.31
CA ASP A 127 12.04 -2.54 11.39
C ASP A 127 10.52 -2.38 11.61
N ALA A 128 9.78 -2.04 10.55
CA ALA A 128 8.33 -2.03 10.58
C ALA A 128 7.76 -3.35 11.14
N PRO A 129 6.73 -3.29 11.99
CA PRO A 129 6.13 -4.48 12.57
C PRO A 129 5.43 -5.34 11.50
N THR A 130 5.07 -6.55 11.89
CA THR A 130 4.18 -7.41 11.10
C THR A 130 2.89 -6.67 10.76
N LEU A 131 2.55 -6.62 9.47
CA LEU A 131 1.27 -6.06 9.01
C LEU A 131 0.22 -7.17 9.00
N LYS A 132 -0.72 -7.08 9.94
CA LYS A 132 -1.93 -7.91 9.95
C LYS A 132 -3.05 -7.15 9.26
N LEU A 133 -3.70 -7.77 8.27
CA LEU A 133 -4.87 -7.18 7.64
C LEU A 133 -6.07 -7.22 8.60
N PRO A 134 -7.10 -6.37 8.39
CA PRO A 134 -8.32 -6.45 9.17
C PRO A 134 -8.96 -7.85 9.14
N ASN A 135 -9.76 -8.18 10.15
CA ASN A 135 -10.34 -9.52 10.25
C ASN A 135 -11.19 -9.87 9.01
N GLY A 136 -10.94 -11.05 8.45
CA GLY A 136 -11.61 -11.57 7.25
C GLY A 136 -11.20 -10.89 5.94
N VAL A 137 -10.18 -10.04 5.95
CA VAL A 137 -9.65 -9.34 4.76
C VAL A 137 -8.39 -10.05 4.25
N GLY A 138 -8.29 -10.26 2.94
CA GLY A 138 -7.09 -10.83 2.33
C GLY A 138 -6.86 -10.37 0.89
N PHE A 139 -5.61 -10.36 0.45
CA PHE A 139 -5.26 -10.19 -0.96
C PHE A 139 -5.42 -11.52 -1.69
N LYS A 140 -6.36 -11.57 -2.64
CA LYS A 140 -6.57 -12.74 -3.50
C LYS A 140 -5.49 -12.82 -4.57
N VAL A 141 -4.84 -13.97 -4.69
CA VAL A 141 -3.80 -14.25 -5.68
C VAL A 141 -4.00 -15.64 -6.31
N GLY A 142 -3.51 -15.84 -7.54
CA GLY A 142 -3.63 -17.12 -8.25
C GLY A 142 -4.84 -17.21 -9.19
N LEU A 143 -5.67 -18.23 -9.01
CA LEU A 143 -6.83 -18.51 -9.86
C LEU A 143 -7.79 -17.30 -9.91
N GLY A 144 -8.21 -16.94 -11.12
CA GLY A 144 -9.16 -15.84 -11.35
C GLY A 144 -8.60 -14.43 -11.20
N THR A 145 -7.32 -14.24 -10.85
CA THR A 145 -6.71 -12.91 -10.72
C THR A 145 -5.62 -12.65 -11.76
N GLN A 146 -5.20 -11.39 -11.91
CA GLN A 146 -4.02 -11.04 -12.71
C GLN A 146 -2.69 -11.35 -12.00
N ILE A 147 -2.72 -11.58 -10.69
CA ILE A 147 -1.53 -11.84 -9.87
C ILE A 147 -1.18 -13.33 -9.96
N LYS A 148 -0.30 -13.66 -10.92
CA LYS A 148 0.21 -15.03 -11.16
C LYS A 148 1.57 -15.28 -10.50
N TYR A 149 2.28 -14.20 -10.19
CA TYR A 149 3.56 -14.23 -9.50
C TYR A 149 3.55 -13.24 -8.35
N LEU A 150 4.29 -13.56 -7.30
CA LEU A 150 4.71 -12.58 -6.30
C LEU A 150 6.20 -12.33 -6.48
N VAL A 151 6.60 -11.06 -6.53
CA VAL A 151 7.99 -10.66 -6.67
C VAL A 151 8.38 -9.86 -5.43
N LEU A 152 9.32 -10.39 -4.66
CA LEU A 152 9.94 -9.70 -3.53
C LEU A 152 11.11 -8.88 -4.06
N GLN A 153 11.10 -7.58 -3.80
CA GLN A 153 12.24 -6.69 -3.96
C GLN A 153 12.86 -6.40 -2.59
N VAL A 154 14.18 -6.48 -2.48
CA VAL A 154 14.95 -6.07 -1.29
C VAL A 154 16.00 -5.07 -1.71
N HIS A 155 16.04 -3.93 -1.04
CA HIS A 155 17.06 -2.91 -1.23
C HIS A 155 18.19 -3.09 -0.19
N TYR A 156 19.41 -3.29 -0.68
CA TYR A 156 20.63 -3.44 0.10
C TYR A 156 21.49 -2.19 0.02
N HIS A 157 21.61 -1.47 1.13
CA HIS A 157 22.37 -0.23 1.21
C HIS A 157 23.88 -0.44 1.35
N ARG A 158 24.38 -1.70 1.41
CA ARG A 158 25.80 -1.99 1.59
C ARG A 158 26.28 -3.21 0.82
N MET A 159 27.58 -3.21 0.53
CA MET A 159 28.28 -4.38 0.03
C MET A 159 28.52 -5.43 1.12
N PHE A 160 28.58 -6.69 0.68
CA PHE A 160 28.76 -7.85 1.54
C PHE A 160 30.17 -8.42 1.42
N LYS A 161 30.77 -8.77 2.56
CA LYS A 161 32.10 -9.38 2.64
C LYS A 161 32.10 -10.80 2.09
N GLU A 162 33.28 -11.36 1.89
CA GLU A 162 33.39 -12.76 1.49
C GLU A 162 32.88 -13.71 2.58
N GLY A 163 32.11 -14.72 2.17
CA GLY A 163 31.37 -15.61 3.08
C GLY A 163 30.07 -15.02 3.64
N GLU A 164 29.75 -13.75 3.37
CA GLU A 164 28.52 -13.12 3.83
C GLU A 164 27.39 -13.27 2.79
N THR A 165 26.22 -13.73 3.23
CA THR A 165 25.00 -13.88 2.42
C THR A 165 23.77 -13.44 3.20
N ASP A 166 22.73 -13.00 2.50
CA ASP A 166 21.46 -12.59 3.11
C ASP A 166 20.26 -13.34 2.52
N ASN A 167 19.32 -13.68 3.41
CA ASN A 167 18.04 -14.29 3.08
C ASN A 167 16.88 -13.53 3.76
N SER A 168 16.99 -12.20 3.77
CA SER A 168 15.91 -11.31 4.14
C SER A 168 14.74 -11.50 3.18
N GLY A 169 13.53 -11.23 3.67
CA GLY A 169 12.31 -11.35 2.90
C GLY A 169 11.08 -11.28 3.77
N ILE A 170 10.01 -11.95 3.35
CA ILE A 170 8.70 -11.86 3.98
C ILE A 170 8.15 -13.26 4.18
N PHE A 171 7.65 -13.54 5.38
CA PHE A 171 6.76 -14.65 5.59
C PHE A 171 5.32 -14.22 5.28
N LEU A 172 4.70 -14.90 4.33
CA LEU A 172 3.32 -14.68 3.92
C LEU A 172 2.43 -15.65 4.67
N HIS A 173 1.47 -15.13 5.43
CA HIS A 173 0.43 -15.94 6.02
C HIS A 173 -0.79 -15.91 5.11
N TYR A 174 -1.29 -17.07 4.72
CA TYR A 174 -2.35 -17.19 3.74
C TYR A 174 -3.37 -18.26 4.09
N THR A 175 -4.55 -18.20 3.47
CA THR A 175 -5.56 -19.25 3.55
C THR A 175 -6.06 -19.62 2.16
N GLU A 176 -6.49 -20.88 1.98
CA GLU A 176 -7.23 -21.34 0.79
C GLU A 176 -8.76 -21.15 0.96
N LYS A 177 -9.25 -20.78 2.16
CA LYS A 177 -10.67 -20.47 2.38
C LYS A 177 -11.02 -19.18 1.63
N GLN A 178 -12.07 -19.22 0.81
CA GLN A 178 -12.64 -18.03 0.19
C GLN A 178 -13.03 -17.00 1.27
N LEU A 179 -12.49 -15.79 1.16
CA LEU A 179 -12.86 -14.65 2.01
C LEU A 179 -13.94 -13.80 1.33
N GLU A 180 -14.76 -13.13 2.13
CA GLU A 180 -15.83 -12.23 1.67
C GLU A 180 -15.41 -10.76 1.61
N LYS A 181 -14.19 -10.45 2.09
CA LYS A 181 -13.61 -9.10 2.01
C LYS A 181 -12.28 -9.16 1.26
N GLN A 182 -12.23 -8.51 0.10
CA GLN A 182 -11.02 -8.47 -0.72
C GLN A 182 -10.21 -7.23 -0.41
N ALA A 183 -8.93 -7.42 -0.14
CA ALA A 183 -7.97 -6.33 -0.08
C ALA A 183 -7.55 -5.91 -1.49
N GLY A 184 -7.25 -4.63 -1.64
CA GLY A 184 -6.63 -4.06 -2.83
C GLY A 184 -5.78 -2.86 -2.45
N VAL A 185 -5.00 -2.39 -3.41
CA VAL A 185 -4.26 -1.12 -3.31
C VAL A 185 -4.73 -0.23 -4.46
N TYR A 186 -5.19 0.97 -4.12
CA TYR A 186 -5.55 2.00 -5.08
C TYR A 186 -4.41 3.00 -5.17
N LEU A 187 -3.82 3.18 -6.36
CA LEU A 187 -2.73 4.12 -6.59
C LEU A 187 -3.27 5.42 -7.18
N LEU A 188 -3.05 6.52 -6.47
CA LEU A 188 -3.16 7.87 -6.97
C LEU A 188 -1.77 8.33 -7.40
N ALA A 189 -1.59 8.56 -8.69
CA ALA A 189 -0.36 9.08 -9.27
C ALA A 189 -0.65 10.25 -10.20
N THR A 190 0.40 10.92 -10.65
CA THR A 190 0.32 12.07 -11.56
C THR A 190 1.55 12.05 -12.46
N ASP A 191 1.37 12.45 -13.72
CA ASP A 191 2.48 12.87 -14.58
C ASP A 191 2.86 14.33 -14.23
N GLY A 192 3.73 14.94 -15.03
CA GLY A 192 3.99 16.37 -15.00
C GLY A 192 5.47 16.72 -14.97
N ILE A 193 5.73 18.00 -14.73
CA ILE A 193 7.08 18.55 -14.62
C ILE A 193 7.20 19.42 -13.36
N ILE A 194 8.43 19.48 -12.83
CA ILE A 194 8.80 20.35 -11.72
C ILE A 194 9.84 21.33 -12.28
N PRO A 195 9.54 22.64 -12.31
CA PRO A 195 10.50 23.66 -12.74
C PRO A 195 11.78 23.69 -11.87
N PRO A 196 12.89 24.23 -12.40
CA PRO A 196 14.11 24.39 -11.61
C PRO A 196 13.94 25.46 -10.54
N ASN A 197 14.59 25.28 -9.39
CA ASN A 197 14.65 26.28 -8.31
C ASN A 197 13.27 26.80 -7.85
N SER A 198 12.27 25.91 -7.77
CA SER A 198 10.89 26.25 -7.44
C SER A 198 10.24 25.29 -6.45
N PHE A 199 9.11 25.71 -5.89
CA PHE A 199 8.12 24.80 -5.31
C PHE A 199 7.07 24.48 -6.36
N GLU A 200 6.58 23.25 -6.37
CA GLU A 200 5.55 22.79 -7.30
C GLU A 200 4.61 21.80 -6.61
N ASN A 201 3.32 21.87 -6.93
CA ASN A 201 2.34 20.88 -6.50
C ASN A 201 2.02 19.95 -7.67
N LEU A 202 2.18 18.65 -7.44
CA LEU A 202 1.76 17.61 -8.36
C LEU A 202 0.51 16.93 -7.81
N GLU A 203 -0.56 16.95 -8.59
CA GLU A 203 -1.92 16.75 -8.08
C GLU A 203 -2.70 15.78 -8.95
N THR A 204 -3.53 14.96 -8.31
CA THR A 204 -4.40 14.00 -8.97
C THR A 204 -5.73 13.89 -8.25
N SER A 205 -6.79 13.61 -8.99
CA SER A 205 -8.14 13.38 -8.47
C SER A 205 -8.89 12.47 -9.42
N CYS A 206 -9.53 11.43 -8.90
CA CYS A 206 -10.43 10.58 -9.69
C CYS A 206 -11.72 10.30 -8.92
N PRO A 207 -12.88 10.35 -9.59
CA PRO A 207 -14.12 9.85 -9.03
C PRO A 207 -14.08 8.33 -8.91
N LEU A 208 -14.64 7.78 -7.83
CA LEU A 208 -14.95 6.36 -7.77
C LEU A 208 -16.22 6.10 -8.57
N LEU A 209 -16.08 5.39 -9.70
CA LEU A 209 -17.19 5.13 -10.63
C LEU A 209 -17.82 3.73 -10.47
N GLU A 210 -17.23 2.85 -9.67
CA GLU A 210 -17.74 1.49 -9.48
C GLU A 210 -19.01 1.49 -8.62
N THR A 211 -20.14 1.09 -9.21
CA THR A 211 -21.43 1.01 -8.54
C THR A 211 -21.48 -0.22 -7.63
N GLY A 212 -22.03 -0.06 -6.41
CA GLY A 212 -22.21 -1.16 -5.47
C GLY A 212 -20.95 -1.56 -4.70
N LYS A 213 -19.78 -0.97 -5.00
CA LYS A 213 -18.56 -1.11 -4.20
C LYS A 213 -18.48 -0.01 -3.17
N VAL A 214 -18.20 -0.41 -1.93
CA VAL A 214 -17.86 0.51 -0.83
C VAL A 214 -16.45 0.18 -0.40
N ILE A 215 -15.54 1.13 -0.60
CA ILE A 215 -14.13 1.02 -0.23
C ILE A 215 -14.01 1.37 1.25
N HIS A 216 -13.26 0.56 1.97
CA HIS A 216 -12.84 0.81 3.35
C HIS A 216 -11.33 0.97 3.40
N PRO A 217 -10.79 2.20 3.27
CA PRO A 217 -9.37 2.47 3.44
C PRO A 217 -8.92 2.11 4.85
N PHE A 218 -7.76 1.46 4.99
CA PHE A 218 -7.21 1.11 6.30
C PHE A 218 -5.70 1.34 6.43
N ALA A 219 -4.97 1.48 5.34
CA ALA A 219 -3.58 1.93 5.37
C ALA A 219 -3.24 2.78 4.15
N TYR A 220 -2.21 3.61 4.26
CA TYR A 220 -1.69 4.40 3.15
C TYR A 220 -0.17 4.34 3.08
N ARG A 221 0.40 4.52 1.89
CA ARG A 221 1.84 4.69 1.66
C ARG A 221 2.05 5.87 0.74
N VAL A 222 3.11 6.63 0.98
CA VAL A 222 3.55 7.73 0.11
C VAL A 222 4.87 7.35 -0.56
N HIS A 223 5.11 7.86 -1.76
CA HIS A 223 6.41 7.70 -2.43
C HIS A 223 6.71 8.88 -3.35
N THR A 224 7.91 9.40 -3.18
CA THR A 224 8.62 10.33 -4.07
C THR A 224 10.09 9.92 -4.08
N HIS A 225 10.87 10.51 -4.97
CA HIS A 225 12.32 10.64 -4.89
C HIS A 225 12.68 11.86 -4.03
N GLU A 226 13.80 12.52 -4.34
CA GLU A 226 14.47 13.49 -3.46
C GLU A 226 13.76 14.83 -3.30
N LEU A 227 12.84 15.21 -4.20
CA LEU A 227 12.26 16.56 -4.22
C LEU A 227 11.01 16.66 -3.34
N GLY A 228 10.38 15.53 -3.01
CA GLY A 228 9.19 15.48 -2.17
C GLY A 228 9.38 16.02 -0.76
N LYS A 229 8.44 16.85 -0.31
CA LYS A 229 8.38 17.40 1.06
C LYS A 229 7.19 16.90 1.84
N VAL A 230 6.04 16.88 1.19
CA VAL A 230 4.78 16.45 1.80
C VAL A 230 3.98 15.73 0.74
N VAL A 231 3.42 14.59 1.10
CA VAL A 231 2.38 13.94 0.30
C VAL A 231 1.15 13.77 1.17
N ALA A 232 0.01 14.26 0.69
CA ALA A 232 -1.27 14.17 1.36
C ALA A 232 -2.32 13.56 0.43
N GLY A 233 -3.17 12.70 0.99
CA GLY A 233 -4.27 12.07 0.27
C GLY A 233 -5.59 12.22 1.01
N TYR A 234 -6.66 12.39 0.25
CA TYR A 234 -7.99 12.74 0.76
C TYR A 234 -9.08 11.93 0.06
N ARG A 235 -10.16 11.69 0.80
CA ARG A 235 -11.48 11.45 0.21
C ARG A 235 -12.20 12.80 0.11
N VAL A 236 -12.71 13.13 -1.06
CA VAL A 236 -13.56 14.30 -1.30
C VAL A 236 -15.00 13.85 -1.43
N LYS A 237 -15.86 14.37 -0.56
CA LYS A 237 -17.29 14.07 -0.55
C LYS A 237 -18.11 15.33 -0.77
N THR A 238 -18.90 15.34 -1.84
CA THR A 238 -19.85 16.42 -2.13
C THR A 238 -21.11 16.23 -1.31
N SER A 239 -21.48 17.24 -0.52
CA SER A 239 -22.74 17.24 0.23
C SER A 239 -23.91 17.73 -0.63
N SER A 240 -25.14 17.60 -0.13
CA SER A 240 -26.36 17.90 -0.91
C SER A 240 -26.50 19.36 -1.35
N ASN A 241 -25.78 20.30 -0.71
CA ASN A 241 -25.75 21.71 -1.08
C ASN A 241 -24.58 22.06 -2.02
N GLY A 242 -23.85 21.06 -2.53
CA GLY A 242 -22.71 21.23 -3.45
C GLY A 242 -21.37 21.54 -2.74
N VAL A 243 -21.35 21.71 -1.42
CA VAL A 243 -20.12 21.96 -0.67
C VAL A 243 -19.35 20.66 -0.47
N GLN A 244 -18.06 20.68 -0.77
CA GLN A 244 -17.19 19.53 -0.57
C GLN A 244 -16.53 19.51 0.80
N LYS A 245 -16.50 18.31 1.35
CA LYS A 245 -15.71 17.97 2.53
C LYS A 245 -14.52 17.12 2.13
N TRP A 246 -13.34 17.54 2.57
CA TRP A 246 -12.08 16.84 2.35
C TRP A 246 -11.70 16.09 3.62
N ASP A 247 -11.81 14.76 3.59
CA ASP A 247 -11.45 13.90 4.70
C ASP A 247 -10.06 13.32 4.46
N LEU A 248 -9.08 13.78 5.25
CA LEU A 248 -7.70 13.30 5.19
C LEU A 248 -7.63 11.78 5.44
N LEU A 249 -7.05 11.07 4.47
CA LEU A 249 -6.70 9.65 4.58
C LEU A 249 -5.31 9.49 5.22
N GLY A 250 -4.35 10.28 4.77
CA GLY A 250 -2.98 10.26 5.30
C GLY A 250 -2.16 11.44 4.77
N LYS A 251 -1.18 11.87 5.57
CA LYS A 251 -0.23 12.93 5.21
C LYS A 251 1.13 12.60 5.80
N ARG A 252 2.20 12.70 5.00
CA ARG A 252 3.53 12.33 5.46
C ARG A 252 4.65 13.00 4.67
N ASP A 253 5.80 13.14 5.33
CA ASP A 253 7.09 13.40 4.68
C ASP A 253 7.50 12.13 3.91
N PRO A 254 7.59 12.18 2.57
CA PRO A 254 7.92 11.01 1.78
C PRO A 254 9.38 10.57 1.92
N LEU A 255 10.26 11.37 2.52
CA LEU A 255 11.66 11.00 2.79
C LEU A 255 11.82 10.22 4.10
N THR A 256 10.78 10.14 4.92
CA THR A 256 10.70 9.20 6.06
C THR A 256 10.44 7.77 5.57
N PRO A 257 10.65 6.70 6.39
CA PRO A 257 10.39 5.32 5.99
C PRO A 257 9.06 5.12 5.22
N GLN A 258 9.16 4.71 3.96
CA GLN A 258 8.03 4.62 3.03
C GLN A 258 7.30 3.26 3.09
N MET A 259 6.76 2.93 4.26
CA MET A 259 5.93 1.75 4.49
C MET A 259 4.43 2.09 4.46
N PHE A 260 3.57 1.08 4.61
CA PHE A 260 2.14 1.32 4.84
C PHE A 260 1.89 1.72 6.29
N TYR A 261 1.23 2.87 6.49
CA TYR A 261 0.81 3.42 7.77
C TYR A 261 -0.70 3.29 7.93
N PRO A 262 -1.22 3.05 9.15
CA PRO A 262 -2.64 2.93 9.39
C PRO A 262 -3.39 4.22 9.06
N ILE A 263 -4.61 4.08 8.54
CA ILE A 263 -5.58 5.18 8.43
C ILE A 263 -6.47 5.11 9.68
N GLU A 264 -6.27 6.03 10.62
CA GLU A 264 -6.95 6.03 11.93
C GLU A 264 -8.46 6.31 11.83
N LYS A 265 -8.90 7.01 10.79
CA LYS A 265 -10.30 7.38 10.61
C LYS A 265 -11.05 6.25 9.90
N ASN A 266 -12.11 5.76 10.53
CA ASN A 266 -13.05 4.85 9.88
C ASN A 266 -13.91 5.60 8.85
N LEU A 267 -13.42 5.65 7.62
CA LEU A 267 -14.04 6.31 6.48
C LEU A 267 -14.41 5.28 5.42
N THR A 268 -15.40 5.61 4.60
CA THR A 268 -15.76 4.84 3.40
C THR A 268 -15.69 5.71 2.18
N VAL A 269 -15.29 5.14 1.03
CA VAL A 269 -15.38 5.81 -0.27
C VAL A 269 -16.42 5.07 -1.08
N LYS A 270 -17.39 5.81 -1.61
CA LYS A 270 -18.53 5.26 -2.35
C LYS A 270 -18.57 5.84 -3.76
N ASN A 271 -19.40 5.23 -4.60
CA ASN A 271 -19.67 5.74 -5.93
C ASN A 271 -19.99 7.25 -5.90
N GLY A 272 -19.27 8.03 -6.70
CA GLY A 272 -19.39 9.50 -6.79
C GLY A 272 -18.52 10.29 -5.81
N ASP A 273 -17.94 9.68 -4.77
CA ASP A 273 -16.88 10.32 -4.00
C ASP A 273 -15.61 10.41 -4.87
N LEU A 274 -14.72 11.38 -4.60
CA LEU A 274 -13.42 11.45 -5.26
C LEU A 274 -12.31 11.02 -4.30
N LEU A 275 -11.27 10.41 -4.86
CA LEU A 275 -9.99 10.20 -4.22
C LEU A 275 -8.99 11.18 -4.83
N ALA A 276 -8.32 11.96 -3.99
CA ALA A 276 -7.38 12.98 -4.45
C ALA A 276 -6.07 12.90 -3.67
N ALA A 277 -4.94 13.15 -4.34
CA ALA A 277 -3.64 13.29 -3.69
C ALA A 277 -2.84 14.48 -4.24
N ARG A 278 -2.04 15.10 -3.37
CA ARG A 278 -1.08 16.17 -3.68
C ARG A 278 0.30 15.80 -3.16
N CYS A 279 1.31 15.98 -3.99
CA CYS A 279 2.71 16.02 -3.57
C CYS A 279 3.23 17.44 -3.69
N THR A 280 3.73 18.00 -2.58
CA THR A 280 4.45 19.26 -2.58
C THR A 280 5.93 18.99 -2.74
N MET A 281 6.50 19.54 -3.80
CA MET A 281 7.89 19.33 -4.22
C MET A 281 8.70 20.61 -4.01
N GLU A 282 9.98 20.48 -3.64
CA GLU A 282 10.97 21.56 -3.64
C GLU A 282 12.12 21.17 -4.57
N SER A 283 12.21 21.82 -5.73
CA SER A 283 13.33 21.64 -6.65
C SER A 283 14.44 22.65 -6.34
N ARG A 284 15.64 22.13 -6.06
CA ARG A 284 16.89 22.90 -6.04
C ARG A 284 17.80 22.56 -7.23
N ARG A 285 17.25 21.87 -8.22
CA ARG A 285 17.95 21.47 -9.44
C ARG A 285 17.92 22.65 -10.43
N ASP A 286 18.95 22.74 -11.26
CA ASP A 286 19.05 23.79 -12.30
C ASP A 286 18.31 23.42 -13.60
N THR A 287 17.78 22.20 -13.69
CA THR A 287 17.03 21.68 -14.83
C THR A 287 15.61 21.28 -14.43
N ILE A 288 14.71 21.25 -15.42
CA ILE A 288 13.36 20.72 -15.24
C ILE A 288 13.46 19.24 -14.88
N THR A 289 12.78 18.83 -13.82
CA THR A 289 12.59 17.42 -13.45
C THR A 289 11.24 16.94 -13.99
N ARG A 290 11.20 15.75 -14.57
CA ARG A 290 9.97 15.14 -15.11
C ARG A 290 9.52 13.99 -14.21
N ILE A 291 8.25 13.61 -14.32
CA ILE A 291 7.81 12.34 -13.72
C ILE A 291 8.42 11.17 -14.48
N GLY A 292 9.01 10.23 -13.75
CA GLY A 292 9.73 9.09 -14.30
C GLY A 292 10.35 8.19 -13.22
N PRO A 293 10.92 7.05 -13.63
CA PRO A 293 11.38 6.01 -12.70
C PRO A 293 12.80 6.21 -12.15
N THR A 294 13.61 7.10 -12.72
CA THR A 294 15.01 7.22 -12.31
C THR A 294 15.19 8.23 -11.18
N SER A 295 16.31 8.20 -10.47
CA SER A 295 16.64 9.21 -9.44
C SER A 295 16.77 10.64 -10.00
N ASN A 296 17.02 10.77 -11.31
CA ASN A 296 17.03 12.06 -12.00
C ASN A 296 15.62 12.56 -12.34
N ASP A 297 14.63 11.67 -12.28
CA ASP A 297 13.22 11.97 -12.41
C ASP A 297 12.57 12.14 -11.02
N GLU A 298 11.28 12.39 -10.98
CA GLU A 298 10.46 12.29 -9.78
C GLU A 298 9.26 11.34 -9.95
N MET A 299 8.67 10.94 -8.83
CA MET A 299 7.36 10.31 -8.73
C MET A 299 6.50 11.07 -7.72
N CYS A 300 5.19 11.01 -7.91
CA CYS A 300 4.22 11.43 -6.91
C CYS A 300 3.17 10.33 -6.79
N ASN A 301 3.35 9.46 -5.79
CA ASN A 301 2.49 8.29 -5.58
C ASN A 301 1.88 8.30 -4.18
N PHE A 302 0.56 8.19 -4.12
CA PHE A 302 -0.19 7.94 -2.89
C PHE A 302 -0.96 6.63 -3.04
N TYR A 303 -0.56 5.61 -2.28
CA TYR A 303 -1.17 4.30 -2.27
C TYR A 303 -2.18 4.22 -1.13
N VAL A 304 -3.41 3.81 -1.43
CA VAL A 304 -4.45 3.52 -0.44
C VAL A 304 -4.65 2.01 -0.39
N MET A 305 -4.29 1.38 0.71
CA MET A 305 -4.69 0.00 0.98
C MET A 305 -6.11 0.01 1.53
N TYR A 306 -6.98 -0.76 0.89
CA TYR A 306 -8.40 -0.80 1.20
C TYR A 306 -8.94 -2.23 1.16
N TRP A 307 -10.15 -2.42 1.69
CA TRP A 307 -10.94 -3.61 1.40
C TRP A 307 -12.34 -3.26 0.90
N VAL A 308 -12.95 -4.19 0.17
CA VAL A 308 -14.34 -4.14 -0.30
C VAL A 308 -15.03 -5.47 0.00
N GLU A 309 -16.36 -5.47 0.13
CA GLU A 309 -17.14 -6.71 0.19
C GLU A 309 -17.21 -7.39 -1.19
N GLY A 310 -17.31 -8.71 -1.16
CA GLY A 310 -17.43 -9.58 -2.33
C GLY A 310 -16.18 -10.41 -2.60
N THR A 311 -16.13 -11.00 -3.80
CA THR A 311 -15.09 -11.96 -4.21
C THR A 311 -13.99 -11.35 -5.06
N GLU A 312 -14.14 -10.09 -5.48
CA GLU A 312 -13.17 -9.34 -6.28
C GLU A 312 -12.91 -7.94 -5.68
N PRO A 313 -11.68 -7.42 -5.80
CA PRO A 313 -11.36 -6.04 -5.43
C PRO A 313 -11.97 -5.04 -6.44
N LEU A 314 -11.54 -3.78 -6.43
CA LEU A 314 -11.92 -2.82 -7.48
C LEU A 314 -11.32 -3.23 -8.82
N GLU A 315 -12.06 -2.96 -9.90
CA GLU A 315 -11.59 -3.09 -11.28
C GLU A 315 -10.59 -1.96 -11.62
N GLN A 316 -10.91 -0.72 -11.24
CA GLN A 316 -10.02 0.42 -11.39
C GLN A 316 -9.22 0.64 -10.10
N GLN A 317 -7.94 0.28 -10.15
CA GLN A 317 -7.00 0.41 -9.02
C GLN A 317 -5.95 1.49 -9.23
N LEU A 318 -6.07 2.26 -10.31
CA LEU A 318 -5.13 3.29 -10.70
C LEU A 318 -5.88 4.56 -11.12
N CYS A 319 -5.40 5.69 -10.60
CA CYS A 319 -5.77 7.04 -10.98
C CYS A 319 -4.51 7.79 -11.36
N VAL A 320 -4.44 8.29 -12.60
CA VAL A 320 -3.34 9.12 -13.09
C VAL A 320 -3.89 10.37 -13.74
N SER A 321 -3.42 11.53 -13.31
CA SER A 321 -3.69 12.84 -13.93
C SER A 321 -2.52 13.25 -14.85
N GLU A 322 -2.75 14.25 -15.71
CA GLU A 322 -1.68 14.85 -16.53
C GLU A 322 -0.68 15.66 -15.69
N GLY A 323 -1.06 16.06 -14.48
CA GLY A 323 -0.27 16.88 -13.56
C GLY A 323 0.25 18.21 -14.12
N SER A 324 1.25 18.78 -13.46
CA SER A 324 1.79 20.11 -13.80
C SER A 324 2.45 20.13 -15.19
N PRO A 325 2.23 21.18 -16.02
CA PRO A 325 1.42 22.38 -15.74
C PRO A 325 -0.02 22.27 -16.26
N ARG A 326 -0.48 21.08 -16.65
CA ARG A 326 -1.77 20.87 -17.33
C ARG A 326 -2.94 20.70 -16.37
N TYR A 327 -2.69 20.13 -15.21
CA TYR A 327 -3.72 19.82 -14.22
C TYR A 327 -3.29 20.29 -12.84
N TYR A 328 -4.20 21.02 -12.20
CA TYR A 328 -4.18 21.39 -10.80
C TYR A 328 -5.62 21.27 -10.27
N TRP A 329 -5.79 20.94 -8.99
CA TRP A 329 -7.06 20.87 -8.29
C TRP A 329 -7.86 22.17 -8.42
N GLU A 330 -7.20 23.33 -8.40
CA GLU A 330 -7.85 24.64 -8.57
C GLU A 330 -8.55 24.80 -9.93
N ASN A 331 -8.09 24.06 -10.95
CA ASN A 331 -8.62 24.09 -12.30
C ASN A 331 -9.58 22.92 -12.57
N ASP A 332 -9.78 22.03 -11.60
CA ASP A 332 -10.70 20.89 -11.73
C ASP A 332 -12.13 21.34 -11.43
N PRO A 333 -13.05 21.34 -12.42
CA PRO A 333 -14.43 21.78 -12.22
C PRO A 333 -15.22 20.89 -11.26
N LEU A 334 -14.71 19.69 -10.93
CA LEU A 334 -15.31 18.79 -9.96
C LEU A 334 -14.88 19.09 -8.52
N LEU A 335 -13.93 20.00 -8.30
CA LEU A 335 -13.38 20.30 -6.97
C LEU A 335 -13.75 21.71 -6.49
N ASN A 336 -14.04 21.83 -5.20
CA ASN A 336 -14.20 23.10 -4.49
C ASN A 336 -13.77 22.94 -3.02
N ASN A 337 -13.64 24.07 -2.31
CA ASN A 337 -13.24 24.09 -0.90
C ASN A 337 -11.92 23.33 -0.65
N ILE A 338 -10.93 23.58 -1.52
CA ILE A 338 -9.65 22.87 -1.55
C ILE A 338 -8.82 23.23 -0.30
N PRO A 339 -8.26 22.25 0.42
CA PRO A 339 -7.42 22.48 1.60
C PRO A 339 -5.97 22.78 1.20
N ASP A 340 -5.74 23.93 0.54
CA ASP A 340 -4.46 24.20 -0.13
C ASP A 340 -3.25 24.22 0.82
N GLU A 341 -3.40 24.89 1.95
CA GLU A 341 -2.35 25.00 2.95
C GLU A 341 -2.16 23.66 3.70
N GLU A 342 -3.25 23.03 4.13
CA GLU A 342 -3.18 21.81 4.95
C GLU A 342 -2.66 20.59 4.19
N ALA A 343 -2.83 20.58 2.85
CA ALA A 343 -2.30 19.54 1.98
C ALA A 343 -0.79 19.68 1.71
N SER A 344 -0.22 20.86 1.94
CA SER A 344 1.15 21.21 1.53
C SER A 344 2.14 21.35 2.70
N ILE A 345 1.66 21.27 3.94
CA ILE A 345 2.45 21.45 5.17
C ILE A 345 2.27 20.22 6.07
N LEU A 346 3.31 19.77 6.79
CA LEU A 346 3.25 18.60 7.69
C LEU A 346 2.50 18.86 8.99
#